data_AF-W2SKC1-F1
#
_entry.id   AF-W2SKC1-F1
#
_cell.length_a   1.000
_cell.length_b   1.000
_cell.length_c   1.000
_cell.angle_alpha   90.00
_cell.angle_beta   90.00
_cell.angle_gamma   90.00
#
_symmetry.space_group_name_H-M   'P 1'
#
loop_
_entity.id
_entity.type
_entity.pdbx_description
1 polymer ?
#
loop_
_entity_poly.entity_id
_entity_poly.type
_entity_poly.pdbx_seq_one_letter_code
_entity_poly.pdbx_strand_id
1 'polypeptide(L)'
;MHIFADFGEHVHKSFSNEFRIYLPLVSKFSSSQLFYSNFSWLYRIRPSVVHKPFEKVKVENFTNNFTGIEATPNQYRWHPFPFPKKEGMDFVQGLYTICGGGDVVSRTGLAIHQYSCNASMTGKAMYNSDGDFLIVPQEGELLITTEFGRILVDIQEIVIIPQGIRFSVDIRGPSRGYILEVYGTHFQLPDLGPIGANGLANPRDFETPVAWFEDVDMPFKIFNKYQGSFFASEQDHSPFDVVAWHGNYAPYKYDLRNFNVINTVSFDHCVSAGVFQYGSCPDPSIFTVLTAPSLKTGTAIADFVIFPPRWGVAENTFRPPYYHRNCMSEYMGLIVGCYEAKEGGFRAGGGSLHSMMTPHGPDVTCFEKASKDELKPQRVAEGTMSFMFESSLNMVITEKAKHENVDKDYYKDWQQLKKHFKLGAPTVGSAASSAGNGYAKYQIRSSGIPRVLATESEVFTLDDHDEERRPNGDTHQSEETEKSRLFDCPLDSDDDKEEAHDDIVNNIRQHNFTNTGSVKEKSRLTDSFDMDDSQSDDLDLLPPLPGAPSTNQMFMDQFSHVVGSPVLIVD
;
A
#
# COMPACT_ATOMS: atom_id res chain seq x y z
N MET A 1 -38.16 3.13 -10.25
CA MET A 1 -38.30 1.84 -9.53
C MET A 1 -39.10 0.79 -10.31
N HIS A 2 -40.31 1.07 -10.83
CA HIS A 2 -41.14 0.06 -11.55
C HIS A 2 -40.48 -0.70 -12.74
N ILE A 3 -39.33 -0.24 -13.26
CA ILE A 3 -38.66 -0.81 -14.45
C ILE A 3 -37.94 -2.14 -14.16
N PHE A 4 -37.66 -2.49 -12.89
CA PHE A 4 -36.93 -3.71 -12.53
C PHE A 4 -37.82 -4.91 -12.19
N ALA A 5 -39.15 -4.78 -12.24
CA ALA A 5 -40.08 -5.85 -11.83
C ALA A 5 -40.08 -7.07 -12.76
N ASP A 6 -39.77 -6.90 -14.06
CA ASP A 6 -39.74 -7.99 -15.05
C ASP A 6 -38.34 -8.63 -15.24
N PHE A 7 -37.34 -8.22 -14.46
CA PHE A 7 -36.09 -8.99 -14.33
C PHE A 7 -36.33 -10.14 -13.34
N GLY A 8 -36.82 -11.28 -13.88
CA GLY A 8 -37.16 -12.47 -13.09
C GLY A 8 -36.10 -12.83 -12.04
N GLU A 9 -36.56 -12.97 -10.80
CA GLU A 9 -35.91 -12.48 -9.56
C GLU A 9 -34.50 -13.02 -9.24
N HIS A 10 -34.01 -14.02 -9.99
CA HIS A 10 -32.77 -14.75 -9.69
C HIS A 10 -31.84 -14.96 -10.92
N VAL A 11 -32.08 -14.30 -12.06
CA VAL A 11 -31.35 -14.60 -13.32
C VAL A 11 -30.45 -13.45 -13.78
N HIS A 12 -29.13 -13.61 -13.65
CA HIS A 12 -28.13 -12.61 -14.10
C HIS A 12 -28.16 -12.31 -15.61
N LYS A 13 -28.75 -13.19 -16.45
CA LYS A 13 -28.84 -13.05 -17.91
C LYS A 13 -30.30 -13.19 -18.39
N SER A 14 -31.08 -12.12 -18.28
CA SER A 14 -32.45 -12.07 -18.82
C SER A 14 -32.45 -11.82 -20.35
N PHE A 15 -33.49 -12.32 -21.03
CA PHE A 15 -33.77 -12.08 -22.46
C PHE A 15 -35.01 -11.18 -22.67
N SER A 16 -35.24 -10.21 -21.78
CA SER A 16 -36.29 -9.19 -21.91
C SER A 16 -35.90 -8.10 -22.93
N ASN A 17 -36.78 -7.77 -23.89
CA ASN A 17 -36.43 -6.90 -25.03
C ASN A 17 -36.48 -5.38 -24.75
N GLU A 18 -37.15 -4.92 -23.69
CA GLU A 18 -37.42 -3.48 -23.50
C GLU A 18 -36.18 -2.65 -23.14
N PHE A 19 -35.17 -3.27 -22.53
CA PHE A 19 -33.82 -2.73 -22.47
C PHE A 19 -32.84 -3.82 -22.89
N ARG A 20 -32.13 -3.62 -24.01
CA ARG A 20 -31.02 -4.49 -24.44
C ARG A 20 -29.77 -4.20 -23.62
N ILE A 21 -29.86 -4.49 -22.33
CA ILE A 21 -28.81 -4.26 -21.38
C ILE A 21 -27.64 -5.19 -21.68
N TYR A 22 -26.48 -4.60 -21.92
CA TYR A 22 -25.25 -5.36 -22.06
C TYR A 22 -24.64 -5.61 -20.68
N LEU A 23 -24.20 -6.86 -20.47
CA LEU A 23 -23.68 -7.36 -19.20
C LEU A 23 -22.16 -7.62 -19.29
N PRO A 24 -21.29 -6.59 -19.26
CA PRO A 24 -19.89 -6.81 -18.99
C PRO A 24 -19.73 -7.22 -17.52
N LEU A 25 -19.12 -8.38 -17.31
CA LEU A 25 -18.59 -8.77 -16.02
C LEU A 25 -17.23 -8.09 -15.85
N VAL A 26 -17.09 -7.23 -14.85
CA VAL A 26 -15.77 -6.76 -14.40
C VAL A 26 -15.33 -7.75 -13.32
N SER A 27 -14.36 -8.63 -13.62
CA SER A 27 -13.96 -9.74 -12.75
C SER A 27 -12.46 -9.73 -12.42
N LYS A 28 -12.13 -9.89 -11.13
CA LYS A 28 -10.81 -10.25 -10.62
C LYS A 28 -10.76 -11.76 -10.33
N PHE A 29 -9.58 -12.34 -10.54
CA PHE A 29 -9.21 -13.76 -10.33
C PHE A 29 -9.77 -14.78 -11.33
N SER A 30 -9.13 -15.95 -11.32
CA SER A 30 -9.63 -17.19 -11.94
C SER A 30 -10.96 -17.60 -11.30
N SER A 31 -11.83 -18.26 -12.06
CA SER A 31 -13.13 -18.79 -11.62
C SER A 31 -13.04 -19.96 -10.60
N SER A 32 -11.94 -20.05 -9.85
CA SER A 32 -11.60 -21.14 -8.93
C SER A 32 -11.30 -20.67 -7.50
N GLN A 33 -11.29 -19.36 -7.22
CA GLN A 33 -11.05 -18.81 -5.87
C GLN A 33 -12.34 -18.27 -5.25
N LEU A 34 -13.03 -19.15 -4.51
CA LEU A 34 -14.38 -18.90 -3.96
C LEU A 34 -14.46 -17.80 -2.88
N PHE A 35 -13.40 -17.57 -2.10
CA PHE A 35 -13.41 -16.64 -0.97
C PHE A 35 -12.92 -15.21 -1.27
N TYR A 36 -12.29 -14.98 -2.42
CA TYR A 36 -11.66 -13.69 -2.78
C TYR A 36 -12.11 -13.18 -4.16
N SER A 37 -13.19 -13.72 -4.73
CA SER A 37 -13.69 -13.27 -6.03
C SER A 37 -14.33 -11.88 -5.91
N ASN A 38 -13.63 -10.88 -6.43
CA ASN A 38 -14.19 -9.54 -6.62
C ASN A 38 -14.75 -9.43 -8.04
N PHE A 39 -16.05 -9.17 -8.15
CA PHE A 39 -16.70 -8.93 -9.43
C PHE A 39 -17.88 -7.94 -9.33
N SER A 40 -18.23 -7.35 -10.47
CA SER A 40 -19.46 -6.57 -10.63
C SER A 40 -20.10 -6.79 -12.00
N TRP A 41 -21.44 -6.84 -12.00
CA TRP A 41 -22.29 -6.85 -13.18
C TRP A 41 -22.79 -5.43 -13.44
N LEU A 42 -22.42 -4.86 -14.59
CA LEU A 42 -22.94 -3.55 -15.02
C LEU A 42 -24.15 -3.75 -15.93
N TYR A 43 -25.18 -2.92 -15.75
CA TYR A 43 -26.40 -2.94 -16.56
C TYR A 43 -26.43 -1.64 -17.39
N ARG A 44 -25.80 -1.67 -18.57
CA ARG A 44 -25.51 -0.48 -19.40
C ARG A 44 -26.19 -0.46 -20.77
N ILE A 45 -26.33 0.75 -21.33
CA ILE A 45 -27.06 1.02 -22.59
C ILE A 45 -26.30 0.49 -23.82
N ARG A 46 -25.00 0.79 -23.93
CA ARG A 46 -24.08 0.38 -25.01
C ARG A 46 -22.91 -0.41 -24.38
N PRO A 47 -22.44 -1.51 -25.01
CA PRO A 47 -21.39 -2.32 -24.40
C PRO A 47 -20.02 -1.65 -24.53
N SER A 48 -19.19 -1.80 -23.51
CA SER A 48 -17.86 -1.16 -23.38
C SER A 48 -16.89 -1.45 -24.54
N VAL A 49 -17.19 -2.41 -25.42
CA VAL A 49 -16.43 -2.80 -26.62
C VAL A 49 -16.69 -1.92 -27.85
N VAL A 50 -17.68 -1.02 -27.80
CA VAL A 50 -17.99 -0.10 -28.92
C VAL A 50 -17.04 1.10 -28.87
N HIS A 51 -15.84 0.92 -29.42
CA HIS A 51 -14.82 1.96 -29.51
C HIS A 51 -13.89 1.75 -30.73
N LYS A 52 -13.19 2.80 -31.16
CA LYS A 52 -12.13 2.69 -32.20
C LYS A 52 -10.89 1.93 -31.67
N PRO A 53 -9.97 1.47 -32.54
CA PRO A 53 -8.66 0.98 -32.08
C PRO A 53 -7.94 1.99 -31.16
N PHE A 54 -7.12 1.48 -30.24
CA PHE A 54 -6.31 2.30 -29.34
C PHE A 54 -5.00 2.73 -30.01
N GLU A 55 -4.71 4.03 -29.99
CA GLU A 55 -3.46 4.63 -30.47
C GLU A 55 -2.58 5.06 -29.29
N LYS A 56 -1.25 4.91 -29.39
CA LYS A 56 -0.33 5.27 -28.29
C LYS A 56 -0.21 6.78 -28.15
N VAL A 57 -0.37 7.29 -26.93
CA VAL A 57 -0.25 8.72 -26.60
C VAL A 57 0.85 8.97 -25.57
N LYS A 58 1.47 10.15 -25.62
CA LYS A 58 2.48 10.57 -24.64
C LYS A 58 1.80 11.37 -23.53
N VAL A 59 1.90 10.88 -22.30
CA VAL A 59 1.74 11.70 -21.08
C VAL A 59 3.14 12.18 -20.67
N GLU A 60 3.28 13.43 -20.27
CA GLU A 60 4.56 14.00 -19.86
C GLU A 60 4.80 13.81 -18.37
N ASN A 61 6.06 13.70 -17.93
CA ASN A 61 6.44 13.45 -16.51
C ASN A 61 5.99 12.09 -15.93
N PHE A 62 5.37 11.23 -16.75
CA PHE A 62 4.90 9.91 -16.36
C PHE A 62 5.88 8.79 -16.76
N THR A 63 6.15 7.86 -15.84
CA THR A 63 6.74 6.54 -16.14
C THR A 63 6.40 5.54 -15.03
N ASN A 64 6.17 4.27 -15.40
CA ASN A 64 6.18 3.13 -14.47
C ASN A 64 7.29 2.12 -14.80
N ASN A 65 8.19 2.46 -15.72
CA ASN A 65 9.41 1.70 -15.96
C ASN A 65 10.56 2.35 -15.17
N PHE A 66 11.02 1.65 -14.14
CA PHE A 66 12.14 2.06 -13.29
C PHE A 66 13.46 1.41 -13.71
N THR A 67 13.43 0.51 -14.70
CA THR A 67 14.61 -0.20 -15.23
C THR A 67 15.60 0.78 -15.84
N GLY A 68 16.87 0.73 -15.40
CA GLY A 68 17.94 1.58 -15.92
C GLY A 68 17.92 3.02 -15.40
N ILE A 69 17.02 3.39 -14.49
CA ILE A 69 17.13 4.63 -13.72
C ILE A 69 18.18 4.41 -12.62
N GLU A 70 19.18 5.29 -12.54
CA GLU A 70 20.23 5.20 -11.52
C GLU A 70 19.63 5.36 -10.11
N ALA A 71 19.89 4.39 -9.23
CA ALA A 71 19.41 4.38 -7.85
C ALA A 71 20.24 5.31 -6.96
N THR A 72 19.62 5.81 -5.87
CA THR A 72 20.30 6.64 -4.87
C THR A 72 19.81 6.31 -3.46
N PRO A 73 20.71 6.10 -2.48
CA PRO A 73 20.33 5.84 -1.09
C PRO A 73 20.06 7.14 -0.31
N ASN A 74 20.29 8.32 -0.90
CA ASN A 74 20.08 9.59 -0.22
C ASN A 74 18.60 9.78 0.14
N GLN A 75 18.35 10.44 1.27
CA GLN A 75 17.01 10.92 1.61
C GLN A 75 16.60 12.06 0.68
N TYR A 76 15.34 12.12 0.28
CA TYR A 76 14.79 13.24 -0.50
C TYR A 76 13.64 13.91 0.24
N ARG A 77 13.55 15.25 0.14
CA ARG A 77 12.39 16.05 0.52
C ARG A 77 12.01 16.94 -0.66
N TRP A 78 10.73 16.97 -1.00
CA TRP A 78 10.14 17.81 -2.04
C TRP A 78 9.29 18.89 -1.41
N HIS A 79 9.46 20.13 -1.87
CA HIS A 79 8.52 21.21 -1.64
C HIS A 79 7.20 20.94 -2.42
N PRO A 80 6.09 21.63 -2.07
CA PRO A 80 4.81 21.41 -2.74
C PRO A 80 4.89 21.63 -4.25
N PHE A 81 4.37 20.67 -5.03
CA PHE A 81 4.46 20.76 -6.48
C PHE A 81 3.62 21.92 -7.02
N PRO A 82 4.19 22.75 -7.93
CA PRO A 82 3.47 23.91 -8.45
C PRO A 82 2.29 23.49 -9.33
N PHE A 83 1.28 24.34 -9.40
CA PHE A 83 0.21 24.21 -10.38
C PHE A 83 0.73 24.42 -11.81
N PRO A 84 0.17 23.71 -12.81
CA PRO A 84 0.57 23.86 -14.20
C PRO A 84 0.32 25.28 -14.70
N LYS A 85 1.37 25.94 -15.21
CA LYS A 85 1.30 27.26 -15.87
C LYS A 85 0.70 27.23 -17.29
N LYS A 86 0.41 26.03 -17.80
CA LYS A 86 -0.19 25.77 -19.11
C LYS A 86 -1.67 25.49 -18.90
N GLU A 87 -2.53 26.28 -19.52
CA GLU A 87 -3.98 26.08 -19.49
C GLU A 87 -4.40 24.75 -20.13
N GLY A 88 -5.54 24.21 -19.68
CA GLY A 88 -6.15 23.01 -20.25
C GLY A 88 -5.47 21.69 -19.85
N MET A 89 -4.67 21.69 -18.77
CA MET A 89 -4.02 20.49 -18.22
C MET A 89 -5.00 19.72 -17.33
N ASP A 90 -5.51 18.61 -17.84
CA ASP A 90 -6.41 17.71 -17.11
C ASP A 90 -5.68 16.77 -16.13
N PHE A 91 -6.43 15.96 -15.37
CA PHE A 91 -5.90 15.00 -14.40
C PHE A 91 -4.89 14.02 -15.03
N VAL A 92 -5.15 13.47 -16.22
CA VAL A 92 -4.25 12.54 -16.93
C VAL A 92 -2.96 13.23 -17.34
N GLN A 93 -3.07 14.45 -17.86
CA GLN A 93 -1.94 15.25 -18.31
C GLN A 93 -1.10 15.81 -17.15
N GLY A 94 -1.74 16.01 -15.98
CA GLY A 94 -1.13 16.49 -14.75
C GLY A 94 -0.42 15.41 -13.91
N LEU A 95 -0.42 14.15 -14.34
CA LEU A 95 0.27 13.05 -13.64
C LEU A 95 1.80 13.23 -13.67
N TYR A 96 2.44 12.94 -12.54
CA TYR A 96 3.88 13.03 -12.34
C TYR A 96 4.36 11.87 -11.48
N THR A 97 5.18 10.95 -12.01
CA THR A 97 5.73 9.85 -11.18
C THR A 97 6.93 10.36 -10.36
N ILE A 98 6.82 10.27 -9.03
CA ILE A 98 7.90 10.62 -8.10
C ILE A 98 8.90 9.46 -8.01
N CYS A 99 8.40 8.27 -7.69
CA CYS A 99 9.18 7.05 -7.49
C CYS A 99 8.31 5.80 -7.66
N GLY A 100 8.92 4.62 -7.59
CA GLY A 100 8.22 3.34 -7.54
C GLY A 100 9.19 2.16 -7.61
N GLY A 101 8.66 0.96 -7.71
CA GLY A 101 9.47 -0.26 -7.72
C GLY A 101 8.70 -1.49 -8.19
N GLY A 102 9.45 -2.53 -8.58
CA GLY A 102 8.90 -3.73 -9.22
C GLY A 102 8.81 -3.57 -10.74
N ASP A 103 7.93 -4.36 -11.36
CA ASP A 103 7.71 -4.40 -12.80
C ASP A 103 6.20 -4.50 -13.12
N VAL A 104 5.75 -3.59 -13.98
CA VAL A 104 4.37 -3.49 -14.45
C VAL A 104 3.98 -4.64 -15.40
N VAL A 105 4.95 -5.23 -16.12
CA VAL A 105 4.67 -6.30 -17.10
C VAL A 105 4.36 -7.63 -16.40
N SER A 106 5.14 -7.99 -15.38
CA SER A 106 4.86 -9.10 -14.46
C SER A 106 3.83 -8.75 -13.37
N ARG A 107 3.29 -7.53 -13.38
CA ARG A 107 2.23 -7.01 -12.51
C ARG A 107 2.56 -7.14 -11.02
N THR A 108 3.78 -6.76 -10.62
CA THR A 108 4.23 -6.80 -9.22
C THR A 108 4.93 -5.50 -8.84
N GLY A 109 4.58 -4.93 -7.67
CA GLY A 109 5.11 -3.65 -7.19
C GLY A 109 4.12 -2.50 -7.25
N LEU A 110 4.65 -1.28 -7.37
CA LEU A 110 3.88 -0.04 -7.22
C LEU A 110 4.50 1.15 -7.97
N ALA A 111 3.76 2.25 -8.05
CA ALA A 111 4.29 3.58 -8.32
C ALA A 111 3.63 4.64 -7.42
N ILE A 112 4.36 5.71 -7.12
CA ILE A 112 3.88 6.88 -6.38
C ILE A 112 3.91 8.06 -7.33
N HIS A 113 2.75 8.68 -7.51
CA HIS A 113 2.56 9.87 -8.33
C HIS A 113 2.07 11.04 -7.48
N GLN A 114 2.28 12.24 -8.01
CA GLN A 114 1.40 13.36 -7.72
C GLN A 114 0.60 13.71 -8.98
N TYR A 115 -0.58 14.31 -8.80
CA TYR A 115 -1.30 14.98 -9.89
C TYR A 115 -1.33 16.48 -9.62
N SER A 116 -1.24 17.30 -10.68
CA SER A 116 -1.37 18.75 -10.61
C SER A 116 -2.04 19.26 -11.89
N CYS A 117 -3.32 19.63 -11.80
CA CYS A 117 -4.19 19.94 -12.95
C CYS A 117 -4.91 21.30 -12.79
N ASN A 118 -5.41 21.84 -13.90
CA ASN A 118 -6.16 23.10 -13.95
C ASN A 118 -7.41 23.07 -14.86
N ALA A 119 -7.72 21.93 -15.49
CA ALA A 119 -8.95 21.73 -16.25
C ALA A 119 -9.63 20.38 -15.95
N SER A 120 -10.96 20.34 -16.08
CA SER A 120 -11.74 19.10 -16.05
C SER A 120 -11.45 18.17 -17.23
N MET A 121 -11.75 16.88 -17.05
CA MET A 121 -11.69 15.85 -18.09
C MET A 121 -12.92 15.87 -19.03
N THR A 122 -13.38 17.05 -19.47
CA THR A 122 -14.57 17.20 -20.33
C THR A 122 -14.43 16.42 -21.64
N GLY A 123 -15.40 15.53 -21.92
CA GLY A 123 -15.37 14.62 -23.09
C GLY A 123 -14.26 13.55 -23.04
N LYS A 124 -13.71 13.29 -21.85
CA LYS A 124 -12.62 12.33 -21.62
C LYS A 124 -12.95 11.43 -20.43
N ALA A 125 -12.43 10.22 -20.45
CA ALA A 125 -12.33 9.34 -19.29
C ALA A 125 -11.01 8.58 -19.37
N MET A 126 -10.54 8.02 -18.26
CA MET A 126 -9.44 7.08 -18.23
C MET A 126 -9.83 5.79 -17.52
N TYR A 127 -9.13 4.70 -17.82
CA TYR A 127 -9.06 3.53 -16.95
C TYR A 127 -7.62 3.03 -16.86
N ASN A 128 -7.32 2.31 -15.77
CA ASN A 128 -6.01 1.72 -15.54
C ASN A 128 -6.06 0.20 -15.75
N SER A 129 -5.36 -0.32 -16.74
CA SER A 129 -5.23 -1.76 -16.97
C SER A 129 -4.14 -2.42 -16.13
N ASP A 130 -3.30 -1.66 -15.43
CA ASP A 130 -2.11 -2.20 -14.75
C ASP A 130 -2.35 -2.50 -13.26
N GLY A 131 -3.10 -1.64 -12.57
CA GLY A 131 -3.31 -1.68 -11.12
C GLY A 131 -4.47 -0.83 -10.62
N ASP A 132 -4.65 -0.81 -9.29
CA ASP A 132 -5.57 0.09 -8.59
C ASP A 132 -4.91 1.44 -8.34
N PHE A 133 -5.69 2.53 -8.27
CA PHE A 133 -5.25 3.81 -7.72
C PHE A 133 -5.91 4.10 -6.37
N LEU A 134 -5.11 4.42 -5.36
CA LEU A 134 -5.54 5.14 -4.15
C LEU A 134 -5.15 6.61 -4.31
N ILE A 135 -6.13 7.49 -4.42
CA ILE A 135 -5.96 8.93 -4.66
C ILE A 135 -6.20 9.69 -3.35
N VAL A 136 -5.31 10.62 -3.03
CA VAL A 136 -5.35 11.46 -1.83
C VAL A 136 -5.34 12.95 -2.24
N PRO A 137 -6.51 13.61 -2.33
CA PRO A 137 -6.59 15.04 -2.61
C PRO A 137 -5.95 15.90 -1.51
N GLN A 138 -5.22 16.94 -1.92
CA GLN A 138 -4.50 17.83 -1.01
C GLN A 138 -4.95 19.29 -1.14
N GLU A 139 -5.19 19.76 -2.37
CA GLU A 139 -5.75 21.07 -2.68
C GLU A 139 -6.74 20.91 -3.84
N GLY A 140 -7.96 21.43 -3.70
CA GLY A 140 -9.06 21.26 -4.66
C GLY A 140 -9.85 19.95 -4.46
N GLU A 141 -11.17 20.07 -4.28
CA GLU A 141 -12.13 18.94 -4.29
C GLU A 141 -12.13 18.26 -5.67
N LEU A 142 -12.25 16.93 -5.70
CA LEU A 142 -12.46 16.17 -6.94
C LEU A 142 -13.90 15.69 -7.05
N LEU A 143 -14.58 15.99 -8.15
CA LEU A 143 -15.81 15.31 -8.55
C LEU A 143 -15.44 14.22 -9.56
N ILE A 144 -15.45 12.96 -9.12
CA ILE A 144 -15.10 11.81 -9.95
C ILE A 144 -16.38 11.14 -10.44
N THR A 145 -16.62 11.17 -11.75
CA THR A 145 -17.66 10.36 -12.40
C THR A 145 -17.07 9.01 -12.78
N THR A 146 -17.71 7.91 -12.39
CA THR A 146 -17.28 6.53 -12.65
C THR A 146 -18.40 5.71 -13.31
N GLU A 147 -18.08 4.54 -13.84
CA GLU A 147 -19.08 3.55 -14.31
C GLU A 147 -20.04 3.04 -13.21
N PHE A 148 -19.79 3.37 -11.94
CA PHE A 148 -20.62 2.96 -10.79
C PHE A 148 -21.46 4.11 -10.23
N GLY A 149 -21.20 5.34 -10.69
CA GLY A 149 -21.84 6.57 -10.21
C GLY A 149 -20.83 7.68 -9.93
N ARG A 150 -21.29 8.75 -9.27
CA ARG A 150 -20.48 9.95 -8.99
C ARG A 150 -20.03 9.99 -7.53
N ILE A 151 -18.75 10.30 -7.31
CA ILE A 151 -18.11 10.45 -6.00
C ILE A 151 -17.59 11.89 -5.89
N LEU A 152 -17.98 12.63 -4.86
CA LEU A 152 -17.32 13.87 -4.47
C LEU A 152 -16.31 13.55 -3.36
N VAL A 153 -15.06 13.99 -3.56
CA VAL A 153 -13.92 13.71 -2.67
C VAL A 153 -13.34 15.04 -2.17
N ASP A 154 -13.52 15.29 -0.87
CA ASP A 154 -13.03 16.47 -0.13
C ASP A 154 -11.59 16.27 0.37
N ILE A 155 -10.96 17.34 0.85
CA ILE A 155 -9.61 17.31 1.43
C ILE A 155 -9.63 16.60 2.80
N GLN A 156 -8.78 15.58 2.94
CA GLN A 156 -8.79 14.55 4.01
C GLN A 156 -9.79 13.41 3.79
N GLU A 157 -10.46 13.34 2.64
CA GLU A 157 -10.98 12.06 2.15
C GLU A 157 -9.93 11.38 1.24
N ILE A 158 -10.06 10.07 1.07
CA ILE A 158 -9.36 9.29 0.04
C ILE A 158 -10.37 8.63 -0.87
N VAL A 159 -9.95 8.29 -2.10
CA VAL A 159 -10.79 7.50 -3.03
C VAL A 159 -9.95 6.43 -3.70
N ILE A 160 -10.49 5.21 -3.76
CA ILE A 160 -9.88 4.06 -4.43
C ILE A 160 -10.65 3.83 -5.72
N ILE A 161 -9.93 3.84 -6.85
CA ILE A 161 -10.44 3.44 -8.17
C ILE A 161 -9.77 2.12 -8.56
N PRO A 162 -10.48 0.98 -8.44
CA PRO A 162 -9.95 -0.33 -8.81
C PRO A 162 -9.59 -0.47 -10.29
N GLN A 163 -8.65 -1.38 -10.57
CA GLN A 163 -8.16 -1.75 -11.90
C GLN A 163 -9.31 -1.98 -12.90
N GLY A 164 -9.21 -1.37 -14.08
CA GLY A 164 -10.13 -1.55 -15.22
C GLY A 164 -11.34 -0.62 -15.26
N ILE A 165 -11.71 0.04 -14.15
CA ILE A 165 -12.90 0.89 -14.07
C ILE A 165 -12.64 2.23 -14.78
N ARG A 166 -13.58 2.66 -15.64
CA ARG A 166 -13.52 3.97 -16.32
C ARG A 166 -13.98 5.08 -15.38
N PHE A 167 -13.22 6.17 -15.33
CA PHE A 167 -13.53 7.37 -14.56
C PHE A 167 -13.12 8.66 -15.28
N SER A 168 -13.76 9.76 -14.91
CA SER A 168 -13.45 11.12 -15.36
C SER A 168 -13.45 12.06 -14.16
N VAL A 169 -12.52 13.02 -14.16
CA VAL A 169 -12.31 13.94 -13.03
C VAL A 169 -12.71 15.36 -13.44
N ASP A 170 -13.74 15.87 -12.79
CA ASP A 170 -14.16 17.27 -12.83
C ASP A 170 -13.60 18.03 -11.61
N ILE A 171 -13.15 19.27 -11.84
CA ILE A 171 -12.56 20.12 -10.81
C ILE A 171 -13.16 21.54 -10.85
N ARG A 172 -13.23 22.20 -9.69
CA ARG A 172 -13.74 23.58 -9.55
C ARG A 172 -12.67 24.66 -9.72
N GLY A 173 -11.39 24.26 -9.75
CA GLY A 173 -10.22 25.13 -9.87
C GLY A 173 -8.94 24.30 -9.89
N PRO A 174 -7.74 24.93 -9.88
CA PRO A 174 -6.46 24.21 -9.82
C PRO A 174 -6.43 23.21 -8.67
N SER A 175 -6.09 21.96 -8.97
CA SER A 175 -6.20 20.84 -8.02
C SER A 175 -4.94 20.00 -8.00
N ARG A 176 -4.50 19.59 -6.80
CA ARG A 176 -3.28 18.81 -6.55
C ARG A 176 -3.52 17.75 -5.48
N GLY A 177 -2.84 16.62 -5.62
CA GLY A 177 -2.83 15.56 -4.64
C GLY A 177 -1.87 14.44 -5.01
N TYR A 178 -1.98 13.33 -4.29
CA TYR A 178 -1.09 12.18 -4.39
C TYR A 178 -1.84 10.96 -4.92
N ILE A 179 -1.11 10.02 -5.52
CA ILE A 179 -1.65 8.74 -5.96
C ILE A 179 -0.65 7.64 -5.61
N LEU A 180 -1.12 6.59 -4.94
CA LEU A 180 -0.44 5.31 -4.85
C LEU A 180 -1.07 4.36 -5.87
N GLU A 181 -0.28 3.85 -6.80
CA GLU A 181 -0.67 2.80 -7.74
C GLU A 181 -0.08 1.46 -7.30
N VAL A 182 -0.88 0.39 -7.21
CA VAL A 182 -0.40 -0.97 -6.87
C VAL A 182 -0.75 -1.98 -7.96
N TYR A 183 0.23 -2.78 -8.39
CA TYR A 183 0.06 -3.76 -9.47
C TYR A 183 -0.35 -5.14 -8.94
N GLY A 184 -1.23 -5.83 -9.67
CA GLY A 184 -1.61 -7.23 -9.45
C GLY A 184 -2.54 -7.47 -8.25
N THR A 185 -2.25 -6.85 -7.11
CA THR A 185 -2.98 -6.96 -5.83
C THR A 185 -4.20 -6.00 -5.76
N HIS A 186 -4.78 -5.80 -4.58
CA HIS A 186 -5.83 -4.81 -4.27
C HIS A 186 -5.60 -4.19 -2.90
N PHE A 187 -6.19 -3.01 -2.66
CA PHE A 187 -6.31 -2.48 -1.30
C PHE A 187 -7.39 -3.21 -0.51
N GLN A 188 -7.07 -3.57 0.74
CA GLN A 188 -7.95 -4.19 1.72
C GLN A 188 -7.70 -3.58 3.11
N LEU A 189 -8.59 -3.82 4.06
CA LEU A 189 -8.33 -3.47 5.47
C LEU A 189 -7.20 -4.33 6.04
N PRO A 190 -6.39 -3.79 6.97
CA PRO A 190 -5.39 -4.58 7.70
C PRO A 190 -6.05 -5.62 8.62
N ASP A 191 -5.31 -6.68 8.94
CA ASP A 191 -5.68 -7.54 10.07
C ASP A 191 -5.54 -6.72 11.37
N LEU A 192 -6.60 -6.70 12.18
CA LEU A 192 -6.64 -5.98 13.46
C LEU A 192 -5.87 -6.71 14.57
N GLY A 193 -5.66 -8.03 14.45
CA GLY A 193 -4.91 -8.82 15.43
C GLY A 193 -5.38 -8.56 16.88
N PRO A 194 -4.50 -8.13 17.80
CA PRO A 194 -4.86 -7.81 19.19
C PRO A 194 -5.87 -6.66 19.38
N ILE A 195 -6.11 -5.82 18.36
CA ILE A 195 -7.17 -4.78 18.40
C ILE A 195 -8.58 -5.43 18.34
N GLY A 196 -8.68 -6.67 17.83
CA GLY A 196 -9.90 -7.46 17.84
C GLY A 196 -10.83 -7.14 16.67
N ALA A 197 -12.07 -6.74 16.96
CA ALA A 197 -13.15 -6.67 15.96
C ALA A 197 -13.54 -5.26 15.51
N ASN A 198 -13.03 -4.20 16.16
CA ASN A 198 -13.38 -2.81 15.86
C ASN A 198 -12.17 -1.91 16.15
N GLY A 199 -11.87 -0.94 15.28
CA GLY A 199 -10.66 -0.11 15.37
C GLY A 199 -10.19 0.35 14.00
N LEU A 200 -9.25 1.30 13.98
CA LEU A 200 -8.65 1.83 12.76
C LEU A 200 -9.72 2.38 11.80
N ALA A 201 -9.72 1.97 10.54
CA ALA A 201 -10.74 2.32 9.56
C ALA A 201 -11.91 1.31 9.60
N ASN A 202 -13.03 1.67 10.23
CA ASN A 202 -14.15 0.74 10.37
C ASN A 202 -14.83 0.50 8.99
N PRO A 203 -15.19 -0.75 8.64
CA PRO A 203 -15.74 -1.08 7.32
C PRO A 203 -16.99 -0.28 6.91
N ARG A 204 -17.80 0.15 7.90
CA ARG A 204 -19.03 0.92 7.70
C ARG A 204 -18.78 2.31 7.10
N ASP A 205 -17.60 2.87 7.31
CA ASP A 205 -17.28 4.27 7.03
C ASP A 205 -16.66 4.44 5.61
N PHE A 206 -16.67 3.37 4.82
CA PHE A 206 -16.29 3.35 3.39
C PHE A 206 -17.54 3.51 2.52
N GLU A 207 -17.58 4.57 1.71
CA GLU A 207 -18.74 4.93 0.90
C GLU A 207 -18.54 4.57 -0.58
N THR A 208 -19.49 3.82 -1.14
CA THR A 208 -19.56 3.44 -2.57
C THR A 208 -20.68 4.24 -3.24
N PRO A 209 -20.49 4.81 -4.45
CA PRO A 209 -21.50 5.64 -5.09
C PRO A 209 -22.75 4.86 -5.47
N VAL A 210 -23.92 5.49 -5.40
CA VAL A 210 -25.15 4.96 -6.01
C VAL A 210 -25.08 5.07 -7.54
N ALA A 211 -25.70 4.11 -8.23
CA ALA A 211 -25.76 4.09 -9.69
C ALA A 211 -26.29 5.41 -10.27
N TRP A 212 -25.53 5.97 -11.21
CA TRP A 212 -25.87 7.18 -11.94
C TRP A 212 -25.36 7.03 -13.38
N PHE A 213 -26.13 7.52 -14.35
CA PHE A 213 -25.80 7.44 -15.76
C PHE A 213 -26.15 8.70 -16.54
N GLU A 214 -25.55 8.84 -17.72
CA GLU A 214 -25.95 9.77 -18.78
C GLU A 214 -26.07 9.04 -20.12
N ASP A 215 -27.10 9.37 -20.90
CA ASP A 215 -27.24 8.90 -22.29
C ASP A 215 -26.98 10.08 -23.22
N VAL A 216 -25.71 10.25 -23.61
CA VAL A 216 -25.23 11.39 -24.40
C VAL A 216 -24.37 10.88 -25.54
N ASP A 217 -24.88 11.01 -26.76
CA ASP A 217 -24.12 10.83 -28.00
C ASP A 217 -23.22 12.06 -28.23
N MET A 218 -21.93 11.92 -27.95
CA MET A 218 -20.92 12.95 -28.18
C MET A 218 -19.54 12.31 -28.46
N PRO A 219 -18.65 12.97 -29.24
CA PRO A 219 -17.28 12.51 -29.40
C PRO A 219 -16.55 12.45 -28.05
N PHE A 220 -16.12 11.25 -27.65
CA PHE A 220 -15.60 10.99 -26.31
C PHE A 220 -14.28 10.21 -26.38
N LYS A 221 -13.27 10.64 -25.61
CA LYS A 221 -11.91 10.07 -25.63
C LYS A 221 -11.64 9.20 -24.40
N ILE A 222 -11.42 7.91 -24.62
CA ILE A 222 -11.07 6.95 -23.56
C ILE A 222 -9.56 6.77 -23.54
N PHE A 223 -8.92 7.20 -22.45
CA PHE A 223 -7.53 6.88 -22.16
C PHE A 223 -7.43 5.50 -21.49
N ASN A 224 -6.46 4.70 -21.90
CA ASN A 224 -6.09 3.46 -21.24
C ASN A 224 -4.62 3.55 -20.82
N LYS A 225 -4.33 3.34 -19.54
CA LYS A 225 -2.98 3.06 -19.07
C LYS A 225 -2.74 1.55 -19.12
N TYR A 226 -1.81 1.09 -19.96
CA TYR A 226 -1.50 -0.32 -20.20
C TYR A 226 0.01 -0.53 -20.34
N GLN A 227 0.57 -1.45 -19.55
CA GLN A 227 1.99 -1.76 -19.43
C GLN A 227 2.85 -0.49 -19.26
N GLY A 228 2.44 0.39 -18.35
CA GLY A 228 3.11 1.66 -18.07
C GLY A 228 3.09 2.69 -19.21
N SER A 229 2.39 2.42 -20.31
CA SER A 229 2.19 3.32 -21.44
C SER A 229 0.74 3.82 -21.49
N PHE A 230 0.53 5.06 -21.94
CA PHE A 230 -0.80 5.56 -22.23
C PHE A 230 -1.19 5.32 -23.69
N PHE A 231 -2.47 4.99 -23.88
CA PHE A 231 -3.13 4.88 -25.16
C PHE A 231 -4.44 5.67 -25.11
N ALA A 232 -4.96 6.09 -26.26
CA ALA A 232 -6.27 6.72 -26.38
C ALA A 232 -7.09 6.03 -27.48
N SER A 233 -8.39 5.90 -27.23
CA SER A 233 -9.40 5.49 -28.19
C SER A 233 -10.51 6.56 -28.23
N GLU A 234 -11.33 6.51 -29.27
CA GLU A 234 -12.50 7.37 -29.44
C GLU A 234 -13.76 6.52 -29.55
N GLN A 235 -14.82 6.98 -28.90
CA GLN A 235 -16.20 6.51 -29.06
C GLN A 235 -17.12 7.72 -29.29
N ASP A 236 -18.35 7.45 -29.70
CA ASP A 236 -19.38 8.41 -30.12
C ASP A 236 -20.45 8.70 -29.04
N HIS A 237 -20.26 8.15 -27.84
CA HIS A 237 -21.15 8.23 -26.69
C HIS A 237 -20.35 8.31 -25.38
N SER A 238 -20.97 8.81 -24.30
CA SER A 238 -20.36 8.75 -22.96
C SER A 238 -20.18 7.29 -22.47
N PRO A 239 -19.06 6.95 -21.80
CA PRO A 239 -18.87 5.64 -21.16
C PRO A 239 -19.63 5.48 -19.84
N PHE A 240 -20.30 6.52 -19.36
CA PHE A 240 -21.02 6.53 -18.08
C PHE A 240 -22.51 6.21 -18.25
N ASP A 241 -22.80 5.16 -19.01
CA ASP A 241 -24.15 4.76 -19.43
C ASP A 241 -24.69 3.54 -18.65
N VAL A 242 -24.27 3.40 -17.38
CA VAL A 242 -24.58 2.26 -16.50
C VAL A 242 -25.82 2.58 -15.65
N VAL A 243 -26.99 2.11 -16.08
CA VAL A 243 -28.29 2.39 -15.47
C VAL A 243 -28.45 1.73 -14.09
N ALA A 244 -27.83 0.57 -13.89
CA ALA A 244 -27.74 -0.12 -12.60
C ALA A 244 -26.49 -1.01 -12.54
N TRP A 245 -26.11 -1.47 -11.35
CA TRP A 245 -25.06 -2.46 -11.16
C TRP A 245 -25.27 -3.23 -9.85
N HIS A 246 -24.64 -4.40 -9.72
CA HIS A 246 -24.47 -5.11 -8.44
C HIS A 246 -23.16 -5.90 -8.43
N GLY A 247 -22.62 -6.13 -7.24
CA GLY A 247 -21.34 -6.82 -7.05
C GLY A 247 -20.58 -6.32 -5.81
N ASN A 248 -19.36 -6.81 -5.65
CA ASN A 248 -18.40 -6.41 -4.62
C ASN A 248 -17.15 -5.71 -5.20
N TYR A 249 -17.13 -5.41 -6.49
CA TYR A 249 -16.03 -4.71 -7.16
C TYR A 249 -16.45 -3.32 -7.64
N ALA A 250 -16.28 -2.32 -6.80
CA ALA A 250 -16.73 -0.95 -7.04
C ALA A 250 -15.69 0.07 -6.52
N PRO A 251 -15.66 1.31 -7.05
CA PRO A 251 -14.86 2.39 -6.49
C PRO A 251 -15.48 2.87 -5.18
N TYR A 252 -14.65 3.25 -4.21
CA TYR A 252 -15.10 3.66 -2.88
C TYR A 252 -14.27 4.83 -2.35
N LYS A 253 -14.86 5.66 -1.47
CA LYS A 253 -14.15 6.70 -0.71
C LYS A 253 -14.19 6.43 0.79
N TYR A 254 -13.31 7.10 1.53
CA TYR A 254 -13.24 7.03 2.98
C TYR A 254 -12.77 8.36 3.56
N ASP A 255 -13.39 8.81 4.65
CA ASP A 255 -13.01 10.04 5.36
C ASP A 255 -11.98 9.74 6.47
N LEU A 256 -10.76 10.28 6.34
CA LEU A 256 -9.69 10.07 7.32
C LEU A 256 -10.03 10.64 8.70
N ARG A 257 -11.01 11.56 8.79
CA ARG A 257 -11.52 12.14 10.05
C ARG A 257 -12.31 11.11 10.89
N ASN A 258 -12.79 10.02 10.28
CA ASN A 258 -13.51 8.94 10.96
C ASN A 258 -12.60 7.84 11.54
N PHE A 259 -11.28 7.91 11.34
CA PHE A 259 -10.35 6.86 11.76
C PHE A 259 -10.28 6.73 13.30
N ASN A 260 -10.59 5.54 13.81
CA ASN A 260 -10.56 5.22 15.23
C ASN A 260 -9.11 4.98 15.69
N VAL A 261 -8.43 6.07 16.06
CA VAL A 261 -7.00 6.08 16.41
C VAL A 261 -6.71 5.20 17.63
N ILE A 262 -6.01 4.09 17.42
CA ILE A 262 -5.41 3.28 18.49
C ILE A 262 -3.96 3.75 18.71
N ASN A 263 -3.54 3.90 19.97
CA ASN A 263 -2.19 4.30 20.36
C ASN A 263 -1.93 3.89 21.82
N THR A 264 -0.70 4.10 22.32
CA THR A 264 -0.35 3.90 23.73
C THR A 264 -1.23 4.72 24.67
N VAL A 265 -1.58 4.10 25.81
CA VAL A 265 -2.26 4.74 26.95
C VAL A 265 -1.41 4.66 28.23
N SER A 266 -0.11 4.36 28.11
CA SER A 266 0.81 4.15 29.23
C SER A 266 2.17 4.82 28.99
N PHE A 267 3.06 4.18 28.22
CA PHE A 267 4.42 4.61 27.93
C PHE A 267 4.87 4.12 26.52
N ASP A 268 6.10 4.47 26.14
CA ASP A 268 6.74 4.23 24.84
C ASP A 268 5.99 4.80 23.62
N HIS A 269 6.56 4.64 22.43
CA HIS A 269 5.86 4.83 21.16
C HIS A 269 5.23 3.48 20.76
N CYS A 270 4.04 3.49 20.15
CA CYS A 270 3.19 2.30 20.12
C CYS A 270 3.41 1.42 18.88
N VAL A 271 4.04 0.27 19.09
CA VAL A 271 4.26 -0.79 18.08
C VAL A 271 2.98 -1.61 17.85
N SER A 272 2.65 -1.89 16.58
CA SER A 272 1.66 -2.95 16.26
C SER A 272 2.36 -4.31 16.18
N ALA A 273 2.26 -5.10 17.24
CA ALA A 273 2.79 -6.46 17.28
C ALA A 273 1.89 -7.42 16.48
N GLY A 274 2.11 -7.50 15.17
CA GLY A 274 1.47 -8.49 14.30
C GLY A 274 1.75 -9.93 14.78
N VAL A 275 0.70 -10.74 14.96
CA VAL A 275 0.79 -12.06 15.60
C VAL A 275 1.22 -13.14 14.61
N PHE A 276 2.44 -13.02 14.06
CA PHE A 276 3.12 -14.08 13.33
C PHE A 276 4.60 -14.17 13.74
N GLN A 277 5.08 -15.41 13.89
CA GLN A 277 6.22 -15.80 14.73
C GLN A 277 7.63 -15.28 14.29
N TYR A 278 7.74 -14.52 13.20
CA TYR A 278 9.02 -14.17 12.58
C TYR A 278 9.16 -12.72 12.06
N GLY A 279 8.52 -11.74 12.69
CA GLY A 279 8.92 -10.33 12.52
C GLY A 279 7.95 -9.29 13.06
N SER A 280 8.42 -8.46 14.00
CA SER A 280 7.74 -7.21 14.35
C SER A 280 7.83 -6.23 13.17
N CYS A 281 6.69 -5.70 12.72
CA CYS A 281 6.66 -4.53 11.86
C CYS A 281 6.93 -3.29 12.73
N PRO A 282 7.96 -2.47 12.42
CA PRO A 282 8.23 -1.27 13.20
C PRO A 282 7.12 -0.22 13.04
N ASP A 283 7.07 0.73 13.97
CA ASP A 283 6.10 1.82 13.97
C ASP A 283 6.27 2.64 12.68
N PRO A 284 5.18 2.87 11.92
CA PRO A 284 3.90 3.33 12.47
C PRO A 284 2.68 2.51 12.04
N SER A 285 2.86 1.20 11.78
CA SER A 285 1.82 0.27 11.29
C SER A 285 0.51 0.21 12.10
N ILE A 286 0.48 0.73 13.34
CA ILE A 286 -0.76 0.89 14.13
C ILE A 286 -1.73 1.94 13.55
N PHE A 287 -1.29 2.78 12.59
CA PHE A 287 -2.15 3.76 11.91
C PHE A 287 -2.46 3.41 10.45
N THR A 288 -2.31 2.13 10.06
CA THR A 288 -2.68 1.66 8.71
C THR A 288 -4.19 1.79 8.47
N VAL A 289 -4.56 2.46 7.38
CA VAL A 289 -5.95 2.59 6.90
C VAL A 289 -6.28 1.47 5.92
N LEU A 290 -5.36 1.22 4.97
CA LEU A 290 -5.47 0.18 3.94
C LEU A 290 -4.09 -0.44 3.68
N THR A 291 -4.08 -1.76 3.49
CA THR A 291 -2.91 -2.54 3.08
C THR A 291 -3.11 -3.13 1.69
N ALA A 292 -2.04 -3.27 0.93
CA ALA A 292 -2.01 -4.00 -0.33
C ALA A 292 -1.05 -5.19 -0.20
N PRO A 293 -1.53 -6.43 -0.03
CA PRO A 293 -0.66 -7.58 0.26
C PRO A 293 0.24 -7.94 -0.93
N SER A 294 1.48 -8.37 -0.65
CA SER A 294 2.39 -8.94 -1.64
C SER A 294 2.22 -10.47 -1.75
N LEU A 295 2.98 -11.11 -2.65
CA LEU A 295 3.07 -12.57 -2.74
C LEU A 295 3.74 -13.24 -1.52
N LYS A 296 4.37 -12.47 -0.63
CA LYS A 296 4.97 -12.94 0.61
C LYS A 296 4.03 -12.65 1.78
N THR A 297 3.52 -13.70 2.43
CA THR A 297 2.67 -13.62 3.63
C THR A 297 3.33 -12.75 4.71
N GLY A 298 2.54 -11.87 5.34
CA GLY A 298 3.04 -10.92 6.34
C GLY A 298 3.97 -9.84 5.77
N THR A 299 3.88 -9.51 4.48
CA THR A 299 4.60 -8.41 3.87
C THR A 299 3.72 -7.73 2.82
N ALA A 300 3.36 -6.48 3.04
CA ALA A 300 2.61 -5.69 2.05
C ALA A 300 3.51 -5.23 0.90
N ILE A 301 2.94 -5.12 -0.31
CA ILE A 301 3.61 -4.42 -1.41
C ILE A 301 3.55 -2.91 -1.19
N ALA A 302 2.46 -2.43 -0.59
CA ALA A 302 2.35 -1.08 -0.06
C ALA A 302 1.35 -1.01 1.11
N ASP A 303 1.65 -0.19 2.11
CA ASP A 303 0.71 0.18 3.18
C ASP A 303 0.42 1.68 3.14
N PHE A 304 -0.85 2.05 3.29
CA PHE A 304 -1.29 3.42 3.45
C PHE A 304 -1.59 3.72 4.92
N VAL A 305 -0.70 4.50 5.53
CA VAL A 305 -0.66 4.82 6.96
C VAL A 305 -0.93 6.30 7.16
N ILE A 306 -1.67 6.70 8.19
CA ILE A 306 -1.94 8.12 8.49
C ILE A 306 -1.37 8.57 9.84
N PHE A 307 -1.22 9.88 10.04
CA PHE A 307 -0.84 10.48 11.32
C PHE A 307 -1.89 11.53 11.72
N PRO A 308 -3.03 11.08 12.28
CA PRO A 308 -4.21 11.91 12.50
C PRO A 308 -4.15 12.70 13.83
N PRO A 309 -5.08 13.65 14.03
CA PRO A 309 -5.28 14.34 15.31
C PRO A 309 -5.57 13.34 16.44
N ARG A 310 -4.68 13.27 17.44
CA ARG A 310 -4.70 12.20 18.47
C ARG A 310 -4.32 12.70 19.86
N TRP A 311 -4.57 11.89 20.89
CA TRP A 311 -4.06 12.15 22.23
C TRP A 311 -2.65 11.59 22.40
N GLY A 312 -1.73 12.41 22.91
CA GLY A 312 -0.40 12.00 23.35
C GLY A 312 -0.37 11.98 24.88
N VAL A 313 -0.32 10.79 25.47
CA VAL A 313 -0.39 10.60 26.94
C VAL A 313 0.84 9.92 27.55
N ALA A 314 1.65 9.20 26.75
CA ALA A 314 2.79 8.39 27.21
C ALA A 314 3.66 9.07 28.28
N GLU A 315 3.86 8.40 29.41
CA GLU A 315 4.66 8.88 30.55
C GLU A 315 6.13 8.50 30.40
N ASN A 316 7.04 9.32 30.95
CA ASN A 316 8.50 9.09 30.96
C ASN A 316 9.13 8.78 29.57
N THR A 317 8.45 9.17 28.49
CA THR A 317 8.68 8.70 27.12
C THR A 317 9.11 9.84 26.20
N PHE A 318 10.09 9.59 25.32
CA PHE A 318 10.36 10.47 24.18
C PHE A 318 9.23 10.28 23.14
N ARG A 319 8.27 11.21 23.13
CA ARG A 319 6.99 11.07 22.39
C ARG A 319 7.03 11.21 20.86
N PRO A 320 7.94 11.98 20.22
CA PRO A 320 8.07 11.97 18.76
C PRO A 320 8.52 10.60 18.25
N PRO A 321 8.40 10.32 16.94
CA PRO A 321 9.00 9.14 16.33
C PRO A 321 10.48 9.00 16.70
N TYR A 322 10.93 7.77 16.93
CA TYR A 322 12.31 7.47 17.31
C TYR A 322 13.30 7.58 16.11
N TYR A 323 14.61 7.51 16.39
CA TYR A 323 15.61 7.35 15.34
C TYR A 323 15.54 5.93 14.75
N HIS A 324 15.33 5.83 13.44
CA HIS A 324 14.85 4.63 12.78
C HIS A 324 15.67 4.25 11.54
N ARG A 325 15.66 2.96 11.21
CA ARG A 325 16.22 2.33 10.00
C ARG A 325 15.34 1.13 9.67
N ASN A 326 14.58 1.22 8.58
CA ASN A 326 13.56 0.25 8.23
C ASN A 326 14.05 -0.76 7.17
N CYS A 327 13.42 -1.93 7.06
CA CYS A 327 13.53 -2.79 5.89
C CYS A 327 12.61 -2.33 4.74
N MET A 328 11.59 -1.54 5.03
CA MET A 328 10.70 -0.91 4.05
C MET A 328 11.31 0.40 3.49
N SER A 329 10.76 0.91 2.39
CA SER A 329 10.94 2.29 1.93
C SER A 329 9.72 3.13 2.30
N GLU A 330 9.93 4.37 2.75
CA GLU A 330 8.91 5.22 3.38
C GLU A 330 8.70 6.53 2.60
N TYR A 331 7.57 6.69 1.91
CA TYR A 331 7.19 7.96 1.27
C TYR A 331 6.16 8.70 2.11
N MET A 332 6.57 9.78 2.77
CA MET A 332 5.68 10.66 3.55
C MET A 332 5.06 11.75 2.68
N GLY A 333 3.76 12.01 2.87
CA GLY A 333 3.01 13.15 2.34
C GLY A 333 2.27 13.94 3.42
N LEU A 334 1.74 15.12 3.06
CA LEU A 334 1.07 16.03 3.99
C LEU A 334 -0.14 16.67 3.30
N ILE A 335 -1.34 16.41 3.83
CA ILE A 335 -2.61 16.89 3.28
C ILE A 335 -2.91 18.30 3.79
N VAL A 336 -2.94 18.47 5.11
CA VAL A 336 -3.19 19.75 5.79
C VAL A 336 -2.28 19.91 7.01
N GLY A 337 -2.03 21.15 7.43
CA GLY A 337 -1.29 21.46 8.66
C GLY A 337 0.24 21.31 8.56
N CYS A 338 0.88 20.94 9.67
CA CYS A 338 2.33 20.88 9.84
C CYS A 338 2.76 19.60 10.58
N TYR A 339 3.71 18.84 10.04
CA TYR A 339 4.13 17.57 10.63
C TYR A 339 5.03 17.75 11.87
N GLU A 340 4.71 17.03 12.94
CA GLU A 340 5.28 17.19 14.29
C GLU A 340 6.81 16.95 14.39
N ALA A 341 7.39 16.15 13.49
CA ALA A 341 8.82 15.83 13.50
C ALA A 341 9.69 16.70 12.57
N LYS A 342 9.10 17.71 11.89
CA LYS A 342 9.77 18.53 10.86
C LYS A 342 9.23 19.98 10.85
N GLU A 343 9.54 20.79 11.86
CA GLU A 343 8.85 22.08 12.11
C GLU A 343 8.98 23.17 11.01
N GLY A 344 9.91 23.05 10.05
CA GLY A 344 10.16 24.10 9.03
C GLY A 344 10.07 23.71 7.54
N GLY A 345 10.52 22.51 7.17
CA GLY A 345 10.79 22.15 5.77
C GLY A 345 9.68 21.39 5.02
N PHE A 346 8.79 20.71 5.75
CA PHE A 346 7.78 19.81 5.17
C PHE A 346 6.40 20.47 5.22
N ARG A 347 5.75 20.64 4.06
CA ARG A 347 4.53 21.45 3.88
C ARG A 347 3.49 20.69 3.07
N ALA A 348 2.21 21.06 3.22
CA ALA A 348 1.10 20.44 2.50
C ALA A 348 1.34 20.43 0.98
N GLY A 349 1.19 19.26 0.34
CA GLY A 349 1.51 19.04 -1.08
C GLY A 349 2.98 18.68 -1.37
N GLY A 350 3.87 18.82 -0.39
CA GLY A 350 5.25 18.35 -0.47
C GLY A 350 5.36 16.84 -0.23
N GLY A 351 6.58 16.31 -0.20
CA GLY A 351 6.81 14.89 0.06
C GLY A 351 8.18 14.64 0.69
N SER A 352 8.45 13.44 1.20
CA SER A 352 9.82 12.99 1.47
C SER A 352 9.94 11.48 1.39
N LEU A 353 11.01 10.97 0.77
CA LEU A 353 11.32 9.55 0.69
C LEU A 353 12.53 9.22 1.56
N HIS A 354 12.36 8.24 2.44
CA HIS A 354 13.45 7.51 3.07
C HIS A 354 13.54 6.12 2.43
N SER A 355 14.69 5.81 1.83
CA SER A 355 14.96 4.53 1.18
C SER A 355 15.31 3.43 2.20
N MET A 356 15.19 2.16 1.80
CA MET A 356 15.49 1.00 2.65
C MET A 356 16.80 1.17 3.44
N MET A 357 16.74 0.89 4.75
CA MET A 357 17.85 0.95 5.71
C MET A 357 18.52 2.31 5.94
N THR A 358 18.09 3.37 5.25
CA THR A 358 18.62 4.74 5.39
C THR A 358 18.19 5.34 6.74
N PRO A 359 19.15 5.75 7.60
CA PRO A 359 18.83 6.32 8.91
C PRO A 359 18.02 7.61 8.79
N HIS A 360 16.95 7.71 9.57
CA HIS A 360 16.11 8.90 9.69
C HIS A 360 15.57 9.03 11.12
N GLY A 361 14.77 10.07 11.38
CA GLY A 361 14.20 10.35 12.71
C GLY A 361 13.89 11.84 12.91
N PRO A 362 13.64 12.28 14.15
CA PRO A 362 13.27 13.66 14.46
C PRO A 362 14.45 14.63 14.24
N ASP A 363 14.12 15.85 13.79
CA ASP A 363 15.11 16.93 13.63
C ASP A 363 15.67 17.41 14.99
N VAL A 364 16.73 18.22 14.94
CA VAL A 364 17.43 18.74 16.13
C VAL A 364 16.52 19.56 17.06
N THR A 365 15.59 20.33 16.50
CA THR A 365 14.66 21.17 17.27
C THR A 365 13.64 20.27 17.98
N CYS A 366 13.04 19.32 17.25
CA CYS A 366 12.13 18.33 17.77
C CYS A 366 12.77 17.51 18.91
N PHE A 367 14.00 17.03 18.72
CA PHE A 367 14.75 16.29 19.73
C PHE A 367 15.06 17.13 20.98
N GLU A 368 15.63 18.33 20.82
CA GLU A 368 16.00 19.19 21.95
C GLU A 368 14.77 19.71 22.72
N LYS A 369 13.60 19.81 22.09
CA LYS A 369 12.32 20.19 22.68
C LYS A 369 11.70 19.02 23.47
N ALA A 370 11.43 17.90 22.80
CA ALA A 370 10.81 16.73 23.41
C ALA A 370 11.66 16.07 24.52
N SER A 371 12.98 16.29 24.54
CA SER A 371 13.87 15.86 25.63
C SER A 371 13.84 16.77 26.87
N LYS A 372 13.04 17.84 26.88
CA LYS A 372 12.96 18.82 27.99
C LYS A 372 11.53 19.21 28.39
N ASP A 373 10.55 19.03 27.50
CA ASP A 373 9.15 19.37 27.76
C ASP A 373 8.56 18.56 28.93
N GLU A 374 7.71 19.20 29.73
CA GLU A 374 7.02 18.56 30.86
C GLU A 374 5.87 17.68 30.33
N LEU A 375 6.01 16.35 30.48
CA LEU A 375 5.06 15.39 29.92
C LEU A 375 3.67 15.49 30.59
N LYS A 376 2.71 16.04 29.86
CA LYS A 376 1.29 16.15 30.23
C LYS A 376 0.39 15.60 29.11
N PRO A 377 -0.85 15.17 29.38
CA PRO A 377 -1.80 14.79 28.33
C PRO A 377 -2.02 15.96 27.35
N GLN A 378 -1.80 15.72 26.05
CA GLN A 378 -1.87 16.76 25.03
C GLN A 378 -2.57 16.27 23.75
N ARG A 379 -3.15 17.21 22.99
CA ARG A 379 -3.61 16.95 21.62
C ARG A 379 -2.43 17.12 20.66
N VAL A 380 -2.21 16.09 19.84
CA VAL A 380 -1.11 15.97 18.87
C VAL A 380 -1.71 16.00 17.47
N ALA A 381 -1.03 16.62 16.51
CA ALA A 381 -1.48 16.78 15.11
C ALA A 381 -2.86 17.45 14.96
N GLU A 382 -3.31 18.26 15.93
CA GLU A 382 -4.57 19.01 15.82
C GLU A 382 -4.53 19.95 14.61
N GLY A 383 -5.53 19.88 13.73
CA GLY A 383 -5.53 20.61 12.45
C GLY A 383 -4.46 20.16 11.45
N THR A 384 -3.89 18.96 11.62
CA THR A 384 -2.89 18.36 10.71
C THR A 384 -3.35 16.98 10.25
N MET A 385 -3.05 16.63 9.00
CA MET A 385 -3.21 15.28 8.47
C MET A 385 -2.04 14.97 7.53
N SER A 386 -1.06 14.21 8.02
CA SER A 386 0.01 13.60 7.21
C SER A 386 -0.25 12.11 7.00
N PHE A 387 0.40 11.54 6.01
CA PHE A 387 0.31 10.11 5.69
C PHE A 387 1.64 9.56 5.18
N MET A 388 1.71 8.24 5.06
CA MET A 388 2.81 7.51 4.44
C MET A 388 2.28 6.49 3.44
N PHE A 389 2.97 6.36 2.31
CA PHE A 389 2.98 5.16 1.49
C PHE A 389 4.28 4.40 1.82
N GLU A 390 4.17 3.34 2.62
CA GLU A 390 5.28 2.43 2.94
C GLU A 390 5.32 1.27 1.95
N SER A 391 6.50 0.70 1.67
CA SER A 391 6.62 -0.46 0.78
C SER A 391 7.79 -1.37 1.12
N SER A 392 7.61 -2.69 0.95
CA SER A 392 8.70 -3.68 1.04
C SER A 392 9.70 -3.63 -0.12
N LEU A 393 9.50 -2.77 -1.12
CA LEU A 393 10.39 -2.63 -2.28
C LEU A 393 11.36 -1.45 -2.10
N ASN A 394 12.51 -1.54 -2.78
CA ASN A 394 13.41 -0.40 -2.93
C ASN A 394 12.81 0.55 -3.98
N MET A 395 12.34 1.73 -3.54
CA MET A 395 11.69 2.70 -4.43
C MET A 395 12.72 3.56 -5.16
N VAL A 396 12.79 3.42 -6.49
CA VAL A 396 13.67 4.20 -7.36
C VAL A 396 13.00 5.54 -7.69
N ILE A 397 13.71 6.64 -7.43
CA ILE A 397 13.26 8.01 -7.73
C ILE A 397 13.43 8.29 -9.22
N THR A 398 12.40 8.83 -9.88
CA THR A 398 12.50 9.18 -11.30
C THR A 398 13.50 10.31 -11.53
N GLU A 399 14.21 10.31 -12.66
CA GLU A 399 15.27 11.29 -12.91
C GLU A 399 14.79 12.75 -12.79
N LYS A 400 13.52 13.02 -13.16
CA LYS A 400 12.92 14.35 -13.03
C LYS A 400 12.69 14.73 -11.56
N ALA A 401 12.20 13.79 -10.76
CA ALA A 401 11.99 13.96 -9.32
C ALA A 401 13.29 14.12 -8.52
N LYS A 402 14.45 13.68 -9.02
CA LYS A 402 15.76 13.93 -8.38
C LYS A 402 16.17 15.41 -8.38
N HIS A 403 15.62 16.23 -9.30
CA HIS A 403 16.07 17.62 -9.50
C HIS A 403 14.97 18.68 -9.28
N GLU A 404 13.70 18.36 -9.56
CA GLU A 404 12.61 19.32 -9.44
C GLU A 404 12.03 19.42 -8.02
N ASN A 405 11.86 20.65 -7.53
CA ASN A 405 11.29 20.98 -6.22
C ASN A 405 12.00 20.34 -5.00
N VAL A 406 13.19 19.75 -5.19
CA VAL A 406 13.95 19.09 -4.12
C VAL A 406 14.60 20.09 -3.17
N ASP A 407 14.39 19.89 -1.88
CA ASP A 407 15.14 20.52 -0.80
C ASP A 407 16.54 19.89 -0.70
N LYS A 408 17.53 20.58 -1.26
CA LYS A 408 18.94 20.15 -1.27
C LYS A 408 19.61 20.20 0.10
N ASP A 409 19.00 20.89 1.06
CA ASP A 409 19.54 21.12 2.39
C ASP A 409 18.96 20.16 3.45
N TYR A 410 18.03 19.26 3.07
CA TYR A 410 17.33 18.36 4.00
C TYR A 410 18.25 17.58 4.95
N TYR A 411 19.42 17.12 4.49
CA TYR A 411 20.39 16.42 5.33
C TYR A 411 20.91 17.25 6.52
N LYS A 412 20.80 18.58 6.47
CA LYS A 412 21.24 19.52 7.51
C LYS A 412 20.34 19.50 8.75
N ASP A 413 19.10 19.04 8.64
CA ASP A 413 18.12 18.93 9.74
C ASP A 413 18.67 18.15 10.95
N TRP A 414 19.58 17.19 10.72
CA TRP A 414 20.25 16.39 11.77
C TRP A 414 21.72 16.75 12.03
N GLN A 415 22.36 17.57 11.20
CA GLN A 415 23.81 17.87 11.31
C GLN A 415 24.19 18.60 12.62
N GLN A 416 23.22 19.17 13.33
CA GLN A 416 23.45 19.88 14.59
C GLN A 416 23.18 19.02 15.85
N LEU A 417 22.89 17.71 15.69
CA LEU A 417 22.69 16.80 16.82
C LEU A 417 23.98 16.65 17.64
N LYS A 418 23.85 16.71 18.97
CA LYS A 418 24.99 16.74 19.90
C LYS A 418 25.08 15.47 20.72
N LYS A 419 26.33 15.05 20.99
CA LYS A 419 26.61 13.97 21.94
C LYS A 419 26.31 14.44 23.37
N HIS A 420 25.17 14.01 23.90
CA HIS A 420 24.78 14.24 25.31
C HIS A 420 25.34 13.18 26.27
N PHE A 421 25.89 12.06 25.77
CA PHE A 421 26.46 10.99 26.59
C PHE A 421 27.64 11.47 27.46
N LYS A 422 27.49 11.30 28.78
CA LYS A 422 28.50 11.55 29.80
C LYS A 422 28.85 10.22 30.46
N LEU A 423 30.12 9.81 30.37
CA LEU A 423 30.62 8.71 31.19
C LEU A 423 30.72 9.20 32.64
N GLY A 424 30.12 8.47 33.59
CA GLY A 424 30.31 8.76 35.01
C GLY A 424 31.79 8.64 35.38
N ALA A 425 32.30 9.60 36.16
CA ALA A 425 33.67 9.48 36.68
C ALA A 425 33.76 8.20 37.53
N PRO A 426 34.76 7.32 37.30
CA PRO A 426 34.90 6.11 38.10
C PRO A 426 35.09 6.51 39.56
N THR A 427 34.26 5.96 40.45
CA THR A 427 34.42 6.14 41.89
C THR A 427 35.78 5.58 42.30
N VAL A 428 36.70 6.47 42.67
CA VAL A 428 38.07 6.10 43.04
C VAL A 428 38.08 5.50 44.45
N GLY A 429 37.60 4.26 44.55
CA GLY A 429 38.07 3.34 45.59
C GLY A 429 39.59 3.19 45.44
N SER A 430 40.30 3.28 46.56
CA SER A 430 41.76 3.49 46.58
C SER A 430 42.56 2.24 46.15
N ALA A 431 42.70 2.02 44.85
CA ALA A 431 43.60 1.05 44.25
C ALA A 431 44.26 1.61 42.97
N ALA A 432 45.52 1.24 42.73
CA ALA A 432 46.41 1.97 41.84
C ALA A 432 46.12 1.82 40.32
N SER A 433 46.29 2.95 39.62
CA SER A 433 46.79 3.11 38.25
C SER A 433 46.63 1.96 37.22
N SER A 434 45.79 2.21 36.22
CA SER A 434 46.12 1.92 34.82
C SER A 434 45.35 2.85 33.90
N ALA A 435 46.04 3.65 33.08
CA ALA A 435 45.40 4.55 32.11
C ALA A 435 45.05 3.76 30.83
N GLY A 436 43.78 3.45 30.66
CA GLY A 436 43.23 2.87 29.43
C GLY A 436 42.04 3.70 28.95
N ASN A 437 41.95 3.97 27.64
CA ASN A 437 40.81 4.67 27.07
C ASN A 437 39.50 3.90 27.33
N GLY A 438 38.40 4.64 27.52
CA GLY A 438 37.13 4.14 28.05
C GLY A 438 36.35 3.21 27.13
N TYR A 439 36.86 1.99 26.93
CA TYR A 439 36.09 0.84 26.48
C TYR A 439 35.51 0.10 27.69
N ALA A 440 34.41 -0.64 27.49
CA ALA A 440 33.90 -1.55 28.50
C ALA A 440 34.97 -2.60 28.87
N LYS A 441 35.04 -3.02 30.14
CA LYS A 441 35.98 -4.04 30.61
C LYS A 441 35.58 -5.43 30.10
N TYR A 442 35.97 -5.76 28.87
CA TYR A 442 35.85 -7.11 28.34
C TYR A 442 36.79 -8.06 29.09
N GLN A 443 36.24 -8.94 29.92
CA GLN A 443 37.01 -10.00 30.57
C GLN A 443 37.08 -11.22 29.63
N ILE A 444 38.13 -11.28 28.81
CA ILE A 444 38.37 -12.39 27.89
C ILE A 444 38.63 -13.67 28.71
N ARG A 445 37.71 -14.63 28.66
CA ARG A 445 37.97 -16.02 29.07
C ARG A 445 38.71 -16.75 27.96
N SER A 446 39.41 -17.82 28.31
CA SER A 446 40.23 -18.65 27.40
C SER A 446 39.47 -19.32 26.25
N SER A 447 38.14 -19.21 26.19
CA SER A 447 37.28 -19.67 25.09
C SER A 447 37.03 -18.64 23.98
N GLY A 448 37.62 -17.44 24.06
CA GLY A 448 37.71 -16.49 22.93
C GLY A 448 36.44 -15.71 22.56
N ILE A 449 35.26 -16.07 23.06
CA ILE A 449 33.99 -15.39 22.75
C ILE A 449 33.74 -14.22 23.73
N PRO A 450 33.67 -12.96 23.26
CA PRO A 450 33.30 -11.83 24.11
C PRO A 450 31.78 -11.79 24.35
N ARG A 451 31.36 -11.54 25.60
CA ARG A 451 29.97 -11.22 25.96
C ARG A 451 29.93 -9.84 26.59
N VAL A 452 28.92 -9.03 26.26
CA VAL A 452 28.69 -7.74 26.92
C VAL A 452 28.07 -8.01 28.29
N LEU A 453 28.73 -7.54 29.35
CA LEU A 453 28.17 -7.53 30.69
C LEU A 453 27.30 -6.27 30.86
N ALA A 454 25.99 -6.42 30.67
CA ALA A 454 25.05 -5.59 31.40
C ALA A 454 25.20 -5.89 32.90
N THR A 455 25.07 -4.89 33.76
CA THR A 455 25.24 -5.06 35.21
C THR A 455 24.10 -5.90 35.79
N GLU A 456 24.45 -6.95 36.53
CA GLU A 456 23.49 -7.81 37.23
C GLU A 456 22.77 -7.02 38.35
N SER A 457 21.58 -6.53 38.06
CA SER A 457 20.66 -5.97 39.05
C SER A 457 19.17 -6.10 38.69
N GLU A 458 18.82 -6.16 37.41
CA GLU A 458 17.42 -6.28 36.96
C GLU A 458 17.29 -7.30 35.81
N VAL A 459 17.02 -8.55 36.16
CA VAL A 459 16.46 -9.57 35.24
C VAL A 459 15.39 -10.33 36.03
N PHE A 460 14.13 -10.20 35.61
CA PHE A 460 13.06 -11.06 36.12
C PHE A 460 13.27 -12.49 35.60
N THR A 461 13.30 -13.47 36.50
CA THR A 461 13.19 -14.88 36.13
C THR A 461 11.73 -15.22 35.88
N LEU A 462 11.42 -15.73 34.69
CA LEU A 462 10.24 -16.57 34.48
C LEU A 462 10.60 -17.97 34.95
N ASP A 463 9.83 -18.52 35.89
CA ASP A 463 10.01 -19.87 36.40
C ASP A 463 9.33 -20.89 35.47
N ASP A 464 10.10 -21.45 34.52
CA ASP A 464 9.71 -22.68 33.83
C ASP A 464 9.97 -23.87 34.75
N HIS A 465 8.89 -24.37 35.37
CA HIS A 465 8.85 -25.69 35.99
C HIS A 465 8.92 -26.78 34.91
N ASP A 466 9.89 -27.69 35.01
CA ASP A 466 9.63 -29.09 34.63
C ASP A 466 10.51 -30.06 35.44
N GLU A 467 10.00 -31.28 35.65
CA GLU A 467 10.54 -32.20 36.67
C GLU A 467 11.55 -33.25 36.15
N GLU A 468 12.24 -33.86 37.12
CA GLU A 468 12.97 -35.13 37.11
C GLU A 468 13.14 -35.90 35.77
N ARG A 469 14.41 -36.21 35.44
CA ARG A 469 14.97 -37.54 35.75
C ARG A 469 16.48 -37.66 35.49
N ARG A 470 17.18 -38.21 36.47
CA ARG A 470 18.40 -39.02 36.29
C ARG A 470 18.14 -40.41 36.87
N PRO A 471 18.80 -41.45 36.33
CA PRO A 471 19.64 -42.25 37.22
C PRO A 471 21.04 -42.50 36.65
N ASN A 472 21.93 -43.01 37.49
CA ASN A 472 23.36 -43.18 37.19
C ASN A 472 23.66 -44.45 36.36
N GLY A 473 24.75 -44.42 35.60
CA GLY A 473 25.40 -45.58 34.96
C GLY A 473 26.86 -45.21 34.65
N ASP A 474 27.78 -46.18 34.74
CA ASP A 474 29.22 -45.91 34.84
C ASP A 474 30.06 -46.74 33.83
N THR A 475 31.35 -46.38 33.69
CA THR A 475 32.48 -47.09 33.03
C THR A 475 32.62 -47.15 31.48
N HIS A 476 33.75 -46.56 31.04
CA HIS A 476 34.75 -47.02 30.04
C HIS A 476 34.47 -47.24 28.53
N GLN A 477 35.26 -46.49 27.73
CA GLN A 477 35.86 -46.84 26.40
C GLN A 477 34.88 -47.03 25.20
N SER A 478 35.26 -46.83 23.93
CA SER A 478 36.56 -46.53 23.31
C SER A 478 36.47 -45.39 22.26
N GLU A 479 37.46 -45.29 21.37
CA GLU A 479 37.59 -44.28 20.30
C GLU A 479 36.53 -44.43 19.19
N GLU A 480 36.10 -43.30 18.60
CA GLU A 480 36.12 -43.15 17.13
C GLU A 480 36.14 -41.66 16.73
N THR A 481 36.51 -41.36 15.48
CA THR A 481 36.78 -40.00 14.98
C THR A 481 35.90 -39.61 13.79
N GLU A 482 35.40 -38.38 13.76
CA GLU A 482 35.61 -37.54 12.58
C GLU A 482 35.55 -36.03 12.90
N LYS A 483 36.01 -35.20 11.95
CA LYS A 483 36.25 -33.76 12.15
C LYS A 483 35.25 -32.89 11.38
N SER A 484 34.82 -31.80 12.03
CA SER A 484 34.13 -30.70 11.37
C SER A 484 34.96 -30.10 10.23
N ARG A 485 34.35 -29.90 9.05
CA ARG A 485 34.93 -29.12 7.96
C ARG A 485 34.56 -27.65 8.10
N LEU A 486 35.48 -26.85 8.64
CA LEU A 486 35.60 -25.43 8.32
C LEU A 486 36.71 -25.30 7.27
N PHE A 487 36.51 -24.45 6.27
CA PHE A 487 37.52 -24.10 5.27
C PHE A 487 37.60 -22.57 5.20
N ASP A 488 38.73 -22.03 5.67
CA ASP A 488 39.06 -20.62 5.52
C ASP A 488 39.53 -20.31 4.10
N CYS A 489 39.30 -19.08 3.64
CA CYS A 489 39.92 -18.55 2.43
C CYS A 489 41.30 -17.96 2.74
N PRO A 490 42.37 -18.33 2.01
CA PRO A 490 43.64 -17.61 2.03
C PRO A 490 43.59 -16.35 1.15
N LEU A 491 44.50 -15.41 1.41
CA LEU A 491 44.80 -14.22 0.60
C LEU A 491 46.18 -14.36 -0.10
N ASP A 492 46.63 -13.25 -0.71
CA ASP A 492 47.94 -12.97 -1.33
C ASP A 492 48.02 -13.39 -2.83
N SER A 493 48.26 -12.52 -3.84
CA SER A 493 49.36 -11.56 -4.20
C SER A 493 50.28 -12.16 -5.29
N ASP A 494 50.87 -11.52 -6.32
CA ASP A 494 50.78 -10.23 -7.06
C ASP A 494 51.32 -10.55 -8.51
N ASP A 495 51.68 -9.72 -9.51
CA ASP A 495 51.83 -8.27 -9.82
C ASP A 495 51.52 -8.10 -11.36
N ASP A 496 52.01 -7.03 -11.99
CA ASP A 496 52.38 -6.88 -13.42
C ASP A 496 51.30 -6.42 -14.45
N LYS A 497 51.01 -5.11 -14.37
CA LYS A 497 51.38 -4.05 -15.37
C LYS A 497 50.99 -4.13 -16.87
N GLU A 498 50.54 -2.95 -17.34
CA GLU A 498 50.84 -2.29 -18.66
C GLU A 498 50.35 -2.97 -19.97
N GLU A 499 50.03 -2.30 -21.08
CA GLU A 499 49.91 -0.85 -21.40
C GLU A 499 48.71 -0.60 -22.37
N ALA A 500 48.70 0.48 -23.18
CA ALA A 500 47.51 1.02 -23.86
C ALA A 500 47.51 1.00 -25.42
N HIS A 501 46.48 1.63 -26.02
CA HIS A 501 46.27 2.08 -27.42
C HIS A 501 45.50 1.22 -28.46
N ASP A 502 44.34 1.77 -28.83
CA ASP A 502 43.84 2.10 -30.19
C ASP A 502 43.31 1.09 -31.25
N ASP A 503 42.32 1.64 -31.98
CA ASP A 503 42.08 1.56 -33.43
C ASP A 503 41.10 0.55 -34.11
N ILE A 504 39.97 1.14 -34.54
CA ILE A 504 39.49 1.23 -35.95
C ILE A 504 38.65 0.09 -36.60
N VAL A 505 37.32 0.32 -36.59
CA VAL A 505 36.42 0.50 -37.77
C VAL A 505 36.08 -0.67 -38.73
N ASN A 506 34.77 -0.82 -39.00
CA ASN A 506 34.12 -1.47 -40.17
C ASN A 506 34.21 -3.02 -40.29
N ASN A 507 33.36 -3.73 -41.07
CA ASN A 507 32.30 -3.29 -41.98
C ASN A 507 31.09 -4.27 -42.12
N ILE A 508 29.95 -3.69 -42.48
CA ILE A 508 28.79 -4.21 -43.25
C ILE A 508 28.86 -5.68 -43.76
N ARG A 509 27.80 -6.46 -43.48
CA ARG A 509 26.98 -7.10 -44.55
C ARG A 509 25.57 -7.53 -44.13
N GLN A 510 24.61 -7.23 -45.01
CA GLN A 510 23.23 -7.71 -44.98
C GLN A 510 23.14 -9.11 -45.59
N HIS A 511 22.13 -9.90 -45.22
CA HIS A 511 21.27 -10.55 -46.22
C HIS A 511 19.93 -11.00 -45.63
N ASN A 512 18.83 -10.56 -46.26
CA ASN A 512 17.53 -11.22 -46.13
C ASN A 512 17.50 -12.48 -47.00
N PHE A 513 16.74 -13.50 -46.60
CA PHE A 513 15.84 -14.23 -47.50
C PHE A 513 14.72 -14.94 -46.71
N THR A 514 13.70 -15.43 -47.42
CA THR A 514 12.36 -15.68 -46.88
C THR A 514 11.79 -17.07 -47.20
N ASN A 515 11.10 -17.63 -46.20
CA ASN A 515 9.91 -18.50 -46.36
C ASN A 515 10.10 -19.95 -46.84
N THR A 516 9.00 -20.72 -46.74
CA THR A 516 8.86 -22.19 -46.91
C THR A 516 9.48 -23.03 -45.78
N GLY A 517 8.90 -24.17 -45.37
CA GLY A 517 7.65 -24.81 -45.80
C GLY A 517 7.15 -25.86 -44.79
N SER A 518 5.93 -26.36 -44.96
CA SER A 518 5.26 -27.22 -43.97
C SER A 518 5.70 -28.69 -44.00
N VAL A 519 5.84 -29.31 -42.81
CA VAL A 519 5.68 -30.76 -42.62
C VAL A 519 4.77 -31.00 -41.41
N LYS A 520 3.95 -32.05 -41.47
CA LYS A 520 3.11 -32.54 -40.35
C LYS A 520 3.76 -33.76 -39.73
N GLU A 521 3.64 -33.93 -38.42
CA GLU A 521 3.77 -35.25 -37.81
C GLU A 521 2.74 -35.46 -36.70
N LYS A 522 2.35 -36.72 -36.45
CA LYS A 522 1.31 -37.14 -35.50
C LYS A 522 1.67 -38.50 -34.89
N SER A 523 1.91 -38.52 -33.58
CA SER A 523 1.70 -39.70 -32.71
C SER A 523 1.54 -39.21 -31.28
N ARG A 524 0.34 -39.24 -30.68
CA ARG A 524 -0.18 -40.37 -29.89
C ARG A 524 0.75 -40.82 -28.76
N LEU A 525 0.36 -40.46 -27.55
CA LEU A 525 0.08 -41.40 -26.46
C LEU A 525 -1.21 -40.93 -25.77
N THR A 526 -2.00 -41.87 -25.24
CA THR A 526 -3.29 -41.64 -24.60
C THR A 526 -3.50 -42.74 -23.57
N ASP A 527 -3.55 -42.38 -22.29
CA ASP A 527 -3.94 -43.29 -21.23
C ASP A 527 -5.18 -42.71 -20.52
N SER A 528 -6.21 -43.55 -20.42
CA SER A 528 -7.46 -43.27 -19.73
C SER A 528 -7.40 -43.82 -18.30
N PHE A 529 -7.93 -43.06 -17.34
CA PHE A 529 -8.26 -43.57 -16.02
C PHE A 529 -9.78 -43.58 -15.89
N ASP A 530 -10.34 -44.79 -15.81
CA ASP A 530 -11.75 -45.01 -15.54
C ASP A 530 -12.07 -44.76 -14.05
N MET A 531 -13.34 -44.47 -13.77
CA MET A 531 -13.87 -44.42 -12.40
C MET A 531 -14.30 -45.81 -11.96
N ASP A 532 -14.09 -46.15 -10.68
CA ASP A 532 -14.61 -47.37 -10.07
C ASP A 532 -15.34 -47.00 -8.77
N ASP A 533 -16.64 -47.27 -8.72
CA ASP A 533 -17.52 -46.96 -7.57
C ASP A 533 -17.61 -48.18 -6.64
N SER A 534 -17.22 -48.06 -5.37
CA SER A 534 -17.73 -48.95 -4.32
C SER A 534 -17.58 -48.44 -2.88
N GLN A 535 -18.72 -48.08 -2.29
CA GLN A 535 -19.18 -48.41 -0.93
C GLN A 535 -18.25 -48.16 0.28
N SER A 536 -18.57 -47.12 1.05
CA SER A 536 -18.73 -47.27 2.52
C SER A 536 -19.82 -46.33 3.04
N ASP A 537 -21.00 -46.90 3.31
CA ASP A 537 -22.08 -46.23 4.06
C ASP A 537 -21.86 -46.37 5.57
N ASP A 538 -22.11 -45.28 6.31
CA ASP A 538 -22.41 -45.19 7.76
C ASP A 538 -22.36 -43.67 8.11
N LEU A 539 -23.31 -42.84 7.70
CA LEU A 539 -24.66 -42.66 8.26
C LEU A 539 -24.69 -42.41 9.78
N ASP A 540 -24.62 -41.13 10.15
CA ASP A 540 -25.23 -40.62 11.38
C ASP A 540 -26.01 -39.32 11.06
N LEU A 541 -27.18 -39.49 10.42
CA LEU A 541 -28.06 -38.39 10.00
C LEU A 541 -29.21 -38.20 11.01
N LEU A 542 -29.11 -37.15 11.83
CA LEU A 542 -30.25 -36.66 12.61
C LEU A 542 -31.26 -35.94 11.68
N PRO A 543 -32.56 -36.30 11.71
CA PRO A 543 -33.56 -35.68 10.83
C PRO A 543 -33.93 -34.25 11.31
N PRO A 544 -34.29 -33.34 10.38
CA PRO A 544 -34.68 -31.98 10.74
C PRO A 544 -36.03 -31.94 11.47
N LEU A 545 -36.09 -31.15 12.54
CA LEU A 545 -37.32 -30.92 13.30
C LEU A 545 -38.31 -30.03 12.50
N PRO A 546 -39.56 -30.46 12.29
CA PRO A 546 -40.56 -29.61 11.65
C PRO A 546 -41.10 -28.55 12.63
N GLY A 547 -41.07 -27.28 12.23
CA GLY A 547 -41.82 -26.20 12.90
C GLY A 547 -41.02 -25.07 13.57
N ALA A 548 -39.71 -24.97 13.37
CA ALA A 548 -38.94 -23.81 13.82
C ALA A 548 -38.97 -22.67 12.77
N PRO A 549 -39.51 -21.47 13.09
CA PRO A 549 -39.52 -20.35 12.14
C PRO A 549 -38.13 -19.70 12.01
N SER A 550 -37.75 -19.32 10.79
CA SER A 550 -36.50 -18.60 10.53
C SER A 550 -36.63 -17.11 10.89
N THR A 551 -35.60 -16.55 11.51
CA THR A 551 -35.64 -15.24 12.20
C THR A 551 -35.67 -13.99 11.29
N ASN A 552 -35.78 -14.16 9.97
CA ASN A 552 -35.83 -13.04 9.01
C ASN A 552 -37.24 -12.54 8.67
N GLN A 553 -38.30 -13.03 9.32
CA GLN A 553 -39.68 -12.62 9.03
C GLN A 553 -40.40 -11.89 10.18
N MET A 554 -39.76 -11.69 11.34
CA MET A 554 -40.36 -10.99 12.49
C MET A 554 -39.99 -9.50 12.64
N PHE A 555 -39.14 -8.95 11.75
CA PHE A 555 -38.67 -7.55 11.86
C PHE A 555 -39.43 -6.53 11.00
N MET A 556 -40.36 -6.95 10.13
CA MET A 556 -41.16 -6.04 9.29
C MET A 556 -42.53 -5.66 9.88
N ASP A 557 -43.12 -6.50 10.75
CA ASP A 557 -44.52 -6.33 11.19
C ASP A 557 -44.72 -5.46 12.45
N GLN A 558 -43.68 -4.84 13.01
CA GLN A 558 -43.78 -4.04 14.25
C GLN A 558 -43.79 -2.51 14.06
N PHE A 559 -43.91 -1.99 12.84
CA PHE A 559 -44.00 -0.54 12.57
C PHE A 559 -45.24 -0.11 11.75
N SER A 560 -46.32 -0.89 11.81
CA SER A 560 -47.57 -0.66 11.05
C SER A 560 -48.74 -0.10 11.89
N HIS A 561 -48.54 0.20 13.17
CA HIS A 561 -49.56 0.81 14.05
C HIS A 561 -48.98 1.95 14.90
N VAL A 562 -49.83 2.95 15.19
CA VAL A 562 -49.51 4.24 15.86
C VAL A 562 -48.66 5.16 14.96
N VAL A 563 -49.15 6.27 14.39
CA VAL A 563 -50.38 7.07 14.63
C VAL A 563 -51.16 7.30 13.33
N GLY A 564 -52.49 7.28 13.37
CA GLY A 564 -53.34 7.72 12.26
C GLY A 564 -54.53 8.56 12.72
N SER A 565 -54.50 9.87 12.46
CA SER A 565 -55.66 10.79 12.38
C SER A 565 -55.24 12.13 11.75
N PRO A 566 -56.14 12.85 11.04
CA PRO A 566 -55.75 13.91 10.11
C PRO A 566 -55.78 15.33 10.71
N VAL A 567 -55.03 16.23 10.08
CA VAL A 567 -55.17 17.70 10.21
C VAL A 567 -55.17 18.31 8.79
N LEU A 568 -55.89 19.44 8.62
CA LEU A 568 -56.25 20.02 7.33
C LEU A 568 -55.09 20.70 6.59
N ILE A 569 -55.24 20.78 5.26
CA ILE A 569 -54.59 21.77 4.38
C ILE A 569 -55.24 23.14 4.63
N VAL A 570 -54.42 24.19 4.75
CA VAL A 570 -54.79 25.58 4.45
C VAL A 570 -53.58 26.25 3.79
N ASP A 571 -53.78 26.81 2.61
CA ASP A 571 -52.93 27.67 1.75
C ASP A 571 -51.41 27.79 2.08
#